data_AF-A0A2I0MYR9-F1
#
_entry.id   AF-A0A2I0MYR9-F1
#
_cell.length_a   1.000
_cell.length_b   1.000
_cell.length_c   1.000
_cell.angle_alpha   90.00
_cell.angle_beta   90.00
_cell.angle_gamma   90.00
#
_symmetry.space_group_name_H-M   'P 1'
#
loop_
_entity.id
_entity.type
_entity.pdbx_description
1 polymer ?
#
loop_
_entity_poly.entity_id
_entity_poly.type
_entity_poly.pdbx_seq_one_letter_code
_entity_poly.pdbx_strand_id
1 'polypeptide(L)'
;MTMSIPKRYAFKERYRDYNPNKDDRLRLRQDIRSFLLDLSEYQVDVQKLCEVPTTQEERNDLLNLALILINDEAIARDFVREGVLPLRKIRQNFRVPKDFLEPHQGLLIAYMLLFGTERYSALARQLSIGIPSTGAPKAWDNNQGIRLKSFGLTCAVLTPYGEFRFLDPAQKNTVTGDFITGSPALLKPKRTLALGALVLLILASLFVFSYFFNQEARSVTLLGETEATFHFNRFGRLVSASGTNASGKAVLKDLVYSDKKVDSTLALFLEKAVKEKLLPQGSELTLVVLNGRFRPEDFQGDALQSQVRAHRLTLRINLGDGTSLRLPLPAP
;
A
#
# COMPACT_ATOMS: atom_id res chain seq x y z
N MET A 1 -15.38 -17.81 -32.91
CA MET A 1 -15.65 -16.98 -34.11
C MET A 1 -14.41 -16.16 -34.39
N THR A 2 -13.74 -16.40 -35.51
CA THR A 2 -12.56 -15.64 -35.95
C THR A 2 -12.98 -14.24 -36.39
N MET A 3 -12.23 -13.22 -35.97
CA MET A 3 -12.50 -11.82 -36.35
C MET A 3 -12.34 -11.65 -37.86
N SER A 4 -13.29 -10.98 -38.50
CA SER A 4 -13.26 -10.65 -39.93
C SER A 4 -13.01 -9.15 -40.10
N ILE A 5 -11.87 -8.67 -39.61
CA ILE A 5 -11.44 -7.28 -39.84
C ILE A 5 -10.45 -7.31 -41.01
N PRO A 6 -10.69 -6.54 -42.10
CA PRO A 6 -9.74 -6.40 -43.18
C PRO A 6 -8.38 -5.86 -42.66
N LYS A 7 -7.32 -6.66 -42.79
CA LYS A 7 -5.96 -6.31 -42.34
C LYS A 7 -5.23 -5.49 -43.40
N ARG A 8 -5.58 -4.21 -43.56
CA ARG A 8 -4.99 -3.30 -44.56
C ARG A 8 -3.73 -2.59 -44.06
N TYR A 9 -3.71 -2.28 -42.77
CA TYR A 9 -2.64 -1.53 -42.11
C TYR A 9 -2.07 -2.33 -40.94
N ALA A 10 -0.81 -2.07 -40.62
CA ALA A 10 -0.13 -2.61 -39.45
C ALA A 10 0.83 -1.56 -38.90
N PHE A 11 1.05 -1.62 -37.60
CA PHE A 11 2.18 -0.94 -36.99
C PHE A 11 3.48 -1.59 -37.46
N LYS A 12 4.30 -0.81 -38.15
CA LYS A 12 5.58 -1.21 -38.73
C LYS A 12 6.69 -1.19 -37.69
N GLU A 13 7.58 -2.16 -37.83
CA GLU A 13 8.74 -2.36 -36.96
C GLU A 13 9.92 -1.43 -37.25
N ARG A 14 9.78 -0.48 -38.18
CA ARG A 14 10.82 0.53 -38.45
C ARG A 14 10.51 1.81 -37.70
N TYR A 15 11.37 2.12 -36.73
CA TYR A 15 11.43 3.45 -36.14
C TYR A 15 11.94 4.44 -37.18
N ARG A 16 11.26 5.58 -37.31
CA ARG A 16 11.77 6.71 -38.09
C ARG A 16 12.54 7.58 -37.11
N ASP A 17 13.86 7.71 -37.29
CA ASP A 17 14.65 8.67 -36.53
C ASP A 17 14.08 10.08 -36.80
N TYR A 18 13.28 10.56 -35.85
CA TYR A 18 12.65 11.86 -35.90
C TYR A 18 13.42 12.81 -34.99
N ASN A 19 14.13 13.76 -35.59
CA ASN A 19 14.79 14.84 -34.87
C ASN A 19 14.00 16.15 -35.08
N PRO A 20 12.95 16.41 -34.26
CA PRO A 20 12.10 17.58 -34.45
C PRO A 20 12.82 18.88 -34.13
N ASN A 21 12.60 19.89 -34.97
CA ASN A 21 12.96 21.27 -34.66
C ASN A 21 12.09 21.82 -33.51
N LYS A 22 12.36 23.04 -33.06
CA LYS A 22 11.66 23.64 -31.91
C LYS A 22 10.15 23.80 -32.13
N ASP A 23 9.74 24.19 -33.34
CA ASP A 23 8.34 24.44 -33.69
C ASP A 23 7.54 23.15 -33.77
N ASP A 24 8.15 22.09 -34.32
CA ASP A 24 7.59 20.75 -34.35
C ASP A 24 7.33 20.22 -32.93
N ARG A 25 8.26 20.47 -32.00
CA ARG A 25 8.07 20.09 -30.58
C ARG A 25 6.93 20.84 -29.93
N LEU A 26 6.75 22.13 -30.25
CA LEU A 26 5.64 22.93 -29.72
C LEU A 26 4.30 22.42 -30.23
N ARG A 27 4.20 22.13 -31.53
CA ARG A 27 3.00 21.53 -32.13
C ARG A 27 2.69 20.16 -31.52
N LEU A 28 3.69 19.29 -31.40
CA LEU A 28 3.52 17.99 -30.75
C LEU A 28 2.99 18.11 -29.32
N ARG A 29 3.49 19.07 -28.54
CA ARG A 29 2.97 19.32 -27.17
C ARG A 29 1.53 19.81 -27.16
N GLN A 30 1.15 20.64 -28.12
CA GLN A 30 -0.23 21.12 -28.27
C GLN A 30 -1.17 19.97 -28.66
N ASP A 31 -0.74 19.12 -29.60
CA ASP A 31 -1.47 17.91 -30.00
C ASP A 31 -1.66 16.98 -28.80
N ILE A 32 -0.60 16.68 -28.03
CA ILE A 32 -0.68 15.82 -26.85
C ILE A 32 -1.64 16.42 -25.81
N ARG A 33 -1.55 17.73 -25.53
CA ARG A 33 -2.45 18.37 -24.57
C ARG A 33 -3.91 18.27 -25.02
N SER A 34 -4.19 18.57 -26.28
CA SER A 34 -5.53 18.48 -26.85
C SER A 34 -6.05 17.04 -26.83
N PHE A 35 -5.20 16.09 -27.21
CA PHE A 35 -5.52 14.67 -27.22
C PHE A 35 -5.87 14.15 -25.82
N LEU A 36 -5.10 14.55 -24.79
CA LEU A 36 -5.38 14.16 -23.41
C LEU A 36 -6.67 14.79 -22.86
N LEU A 37 -7.03 16.00 -23.32
CA LEU A 37 -8.31 16.64 -22.97
C LEU A 37 -9.48 15.90 -23.60
N ASP A 38 -9.40 15.62 -24.91
CA ASP A 38 -10.43 14.88 -25.62
C ASP A 38 -10.56 13.45 -25.05
N LEU A 39 -9.46 12.74 -24.76
CA LEU A 39 -9.53 11.44 -24.08
C LEU A 39 -10.35 11.53 -22.78
N SER A 40 -10.16 12.58 -21.98
CA SER A 40 -10.93 12.78 -20.75
C SER A 40 -12.40 13.07 -21.01
N GLU A 41 -12.74 13.81 -22.07
CA GLU A 41 -14.12 14.10 -22.48
C GLU A 41 -14.86 12.81 -22.87
N TYR A 42 -14.17 11.89 -23.55
CA TYR A 42 -14.66 10.55 -23.88
C TYR A 42 -14.50 9.53 -22.71
N GLN A 43 -14.24 10.01 -21.49
CA GLN A 43 -14.09 9.21 -20.27
C GLN A 43 -12.97 8.15 -20.32
N VAL A 44 -11.95 8.38 -21.16
CA VAL A 44 -10.77 7.54 -21.30
C VAL A 44 -9.61 8.10 -20.49
N ASP A 45 -9.18 7.34 -19.49
CA ASP A 45 -8.00 7.66 -18.68
C ASP A 45 -6.73 7.08 -19.33
N VAL A 46 -5.76 7.94 -19.66
CA VAL A 46 -4.45 7.54 -20.20
C VAL A 46 -3.74 6.52 -19.30
N GLN A 47 -3.92 6.59 -17.98
CA GLN A 47 -3.37 5.59 -17.07
C GLN A 47 -3.99 4.21 -17.30
N LYS A 48 -5.31 4.14 -17.53
CA LYS A 48 -5.98 2.87 -17.86
C LYS A 48 -5.51 2.33 -19.20
N LEU A 49 -5.29 3.18 -20.21
CA LEU A 49 -4.73 2.76 -21.49
C LEU A 49 -3.38 2.06 -21.33
N CYS A 50 -2.51 2.59 -20.47
CA CYS A 50 -1.22 1.98 -20.14
C CYS A 50 -1.31 0.66 -19.35
N GLU A 51 -2.48 0.33 -18.81
CA GLU A 51 -2.72 -0.90 -18.03
C GLU A 51 -3.29 -2.04 -18.89
N VAL A 52 -3.76 -1.77 -20.11
CA VAL A 52 -4.32 -2.77 -21.03
C VAL A 52 -3.19 -3.48 -21.80
N PRO A 53 -2.87 -4.76 -21.49
CA PRO A 53 -1.88 -5.49 -22.25
C PRO A 53 -2.42 -5.77 -23.66
N THR A 54 -1.60 -5.53 -24.68
CA THR A 54 -1.96 -5.85 -26.07
C THR A 54 -0.81 -6.50 -26.79
N THR A 55 -1.11 -7.56 -27.54
CA THR A 55 -0.20 -8.13 -28.53
C THR A 55 -0.13 -7.23 -29.76
N GLN A 56 0.89 -7.43 -30.60
CA GLN A 56 1.01 -6.69 -31.86
C GLN A 56 -0.14 -6.98 -32.82
N GLU A 57 -0.64 -8.23 -32.84
CA GLU A 57 -1.80 -8.60 -33.65
C GLU A 57 -3.06 -7.85 -33.18
N GLU A 58 -3.34 -7.85 -31.88
CA GLU A 58 -4.49 -7.11 -31.33
C GLU A 58 -4.39 -5.61 -31.62
N ARG A 59 -3.20 -5.00 -31.50
CA ARG A 59 -3.01 -3.58 -31.87
C ARG A 59 -3.29 -3.32 -33.34
N ASN A 60 -2.87 -4.22 -34.23
CA ASN A 60 -3.15 -4.10 -35.66
C ASN A 60 -4.65 -4.26 -35.95
N ASP A 61 -5.33 -5.19 -35.29
CA ASP A 61 -6.76 -5.38 -35.43
C ASP A 61 -7.54 -4.14 -34.93
N LEU A 62 -7.13 -3.57 -33.78
CA LEU A 62 -7.69 -2.33 -33.26
C LEU A 62 -7.45 -1.13 -34.18
N LEU A 63 -6.26 -1.02 -34.78
CA LEU A 63 -5.95 0.04 -35.74
C LEU A 63 -6.88 -0.04 -36.97
N ASN A 64 -6.98 -1.23 -37.58
CA ASN A 64 -7.83 -1.40 -38.76
C ASN A 64 -9.31 -1.18 -38.40
N LEU A 65 -9.76 -1.67 -37.25
CA LEU A 65 -11.12 -1.42 -36.77
C LEU A 65 -11.36 0.07 -36.59
N ALA A 66 -10.47 0.81 -35.93
CA ALA A 66 -10.60 2.26 -35.74
C ALA A 66 -10.76 2.98 -37.08
N LEU A 67 -9.89 2.68 -38.05
CA LEU A 67 -9.94 3.29 -39.39
C LEU A 67 -11.23 2.95 -40.14
N ILE A 68 -11.78 1.74 -39.97
CA ILE A 68 -13.08 1.37 -40.54
C ILE A 68 -14.20 2.16 -39.88
N LEU A 69 -14.22 2.24 -38.54
CA LEU A 69 -15.29 2.88 -37.79
C LEU A 69 -15.35 4.40 -37.99
N ILE A 70 -14.19 5.07 -38.13
CA ILE A 70 -14.13 6.50 -38.47
C ILE A 70 -14.81 6.77 -39.82
N ASN A 71 -14.67 5.86 -40.78
CA ASN A 71 -15.22 6.01 -42.12
C ASN A 71 -16.69 5.53 -42.24
N ASP A 72 -17.25 4.93 -41.19
CA ASP A 72 -18.67 4.58 -41.12
C ASP A 72 -19.48 5.76 -40.56
N GLU A 73 -20.28 6.40 -41.42
CA GLU A 73 -21.02 7.61 -41.08
C GLU A 73 -21.99 7.43 -39.90
N ALA A 74 -22.58 6.24 -39.73
CA ALA A 74 -23.49 5.98 -38.63
C ALA A 74 -22.73 5.87 -37.30
N ILE A 75 -21.64 5.09 -37.28
CA ILE A 75 -20.81 4.92 -36.09
C ILE A 75 -20.10 6.23 -35.72
N ALA A 76 -19.52 6.93 -36.69
CA ALA A 76 -18.79 8.17 -36.45
C ALA A 76 -19.70 9.26 -35.88
N ARG A 77 -20.92 9.42 -36.42
CA ARG A 77 -21.90 10.38 -35.88
C ARG A 77 -22.31 10.06 -34.45
N ASP A 78 -22.61 8.80 -34.15
CA ASP A 78 -22.98 8.40 -32.80
C ASP A 78 -21.81 8.61 -31.82
N PHE A 79 -20.60 8.23 -32.23
CA PHE A 79 -19.38 8.42 -31.44
C PHE A 79 -19.17 9.89 -31.05
N VAL A 80 -19.27 10.81 -32.03
CA VAL A 80 -19.10 12.26 -31.79
C VAL A 80 -20.24 12.84 -30.95
N ARG A 81 -21.49 12.41 -31.19
CA ARG A 81 -22.67 12.95 -30.49
C ARG A 81 -22.74 12.49 -29.03
N GLU A 82 -22.48 11.21 -28.79
CA GLU A 82 -22.73 10.57 -27.50
C GLU A 82 -21.48 10.55 -26.60
N GLY A 83 -20.28 10.81 -27.16
CA GLY A 83 -19.02 10.70 -26.42
C GLY A 83 -18.68 9.27 -25.98
N VAL A 84 -19.38 8.27 -26.52
CA VAL A 84 -19.24 6.85 -26.17
C VAL A 84 -19.29 6.00 -27.45
N LEU A 85 -18.53 4.90 -27.46
CA LEU A 85 -18.58 3.96 -28.58
C LEU A 85 -19.88 3.15 -28.60
N PRO A 86 -20.60 3.07 -29.73
CA PRO A 86 -21.82 2.27 -29.86
C PRO A 86 -21.47 0.77 -30.00
N LEU A 87 -20.97 0.15 -28.93
CA LEU A 87 -20.44 -1.22 -28.91
C LEU A 87 -21.40 -2.25 -29.51
N ARG A 88 -22.70 -2.12 -29.23
CA ARG A 88 -23.73 -3.01 -29.78
C ARG A 88 -23.76 -2.97 -31.31
N LYS A 89 -23.75 -1.77 -31.89
CA LYS A 89 -23.75 -1.58 -33.35
C LYS A 89 -22.45 -2.10 -33.96
N ILE A 90 -21.31 -1.81 -33.33
CA ILE A 90 -20.00 -2.29 -33.79
C ILE A 90 -19.96 -3.82 -33.85
N ARG A 91 -20.40 -4.48 -32.78
CA ARG A 91 -20.45 -5.96 -32.71
C ARG A 91 -21.34 -6.58 -33.79
N GLN A 92 -22.51 -5.97 -34.03
CA GLN A 92 -23.47 -6.47 -35.01
C GLN A 92 -22.98 -6.26 -36.45
N ASN A 93 -22.49 -5.07 -36.77
CA ASN A 93 -22.13 -4.68 -38.13
C ASN A 93 -20.77 -5.27 -38.56
N PHE A 94 -19.81 -5.35 -37.65
CA PHE A 94 -18.42 -5.76 -37.96
C PHE A 94 -18.06 -7.14 -37.40
N ARG A 95 -19.00 -7.85 -36.78
CA ARG A 95 -18.83 -9.21 -36.22
C ARG A 95 -17.64 -9.31 -35.26
N VAL A 96 -17.42 -8.27 -34.46
CA VAL A 96 -16.35 -8.20 -33.46
C VAL A 96 -16.81 -8.90 -32.16
N PRO A 97 -16.04 -9.85 -31.60
CA PRO A 97 -16.37 -10.48 -30.32
C PRO A 97 -16.44 -9.48 -29.17
N LYS A 98 -17.37 -9.73 -28.23
CA LYS A 98 -17.53 -8.93 -27.01
C LYS A 98 -16.23 -8.91 -26.19
N ASP A 99 -15.65 -10.09 -26.00
CA ASP A 99 -14.46 -10.30 -25.17
C ASP A 99 -13.20 -9.62 -25.74
N PHE A 100 -13.19 -9.32 -27.04
CA PHE A 100 -12.16 -8.48 -27.63
C PHE A 100 -12.51 -6.99 -27.48
N LEU A 101 -13.76 -6.60 -27.75
CA LEU A 101 -14.12 -5.19 -27.87
C LEU A 101 -14.18 -4.46 -26.52
N GLU A 102 -14.74 -5.08 -25.48
CA GLU A 102 -14.93 -4.45 -24.17
C GLU A 102 -13.61 -4.08 -23.46
N PRO A 103 -12.62 -4.99 -23.31
CA PRO A 103 -11.36 -4.62 -22.64
C PRO A 103 -10.55 -3.59 -23.43
N HIS A 104 -10.75 -3.49 -24.75
CA HIS A 104 -10.00 -2.60 -25.63
C HIS A 104 -10.75 -1.33 -26.03
N GLN A 105 -11.94 -1.07 -25.48
CA GLN A 105 -12.76 0.09 -25.83
C GLN A 105 -11.98 1.40 -25.76
N GLY A 106 -11.25 1.63 -24.66
CA GLY A 106 -10.47 2.86 -24.48
C GLY A 106 -9.37 3.04 -25.54
N LEU A 107 -8.71 1.95 -25.94
CA LEU A 107 -7.70 1.97 -27.00
C LEU A 107 -8.33 2.25 -28.36
N LEU A 108 -9.50 1.68 -28.63
CA LEU A 108 -10.24 1.93 -29.86
C LEU A 108 -10.66 3.40 -29.96
N ILE A 109 -11.16 4.00 -28.88
CA ILE A 109 -11.45 5.44 -28.80
C ILE A 109 -10.18 6.26 -29.07
N ALA A 110 -9.07 5.90 -28.40
CA ALA A 110 -7.80 6.61 -28.57
C ALA A 110 -7.34 6.61 -30.03
N TYR A 111 -7.42 5.47 -30.73
CA TYR A 111 -7.10 5.38 -32.15
C TYR A 111 -8.10 6.14 -33.02
N MET A 112 -9.40 6.07 -32.73
CA MET A 112 -10.40 6.82 -33.47
C MET A 112 -10.18 8.34 -33.36
N LEU A 113 -9.78 8.84 -32.18
CA LEU A 113 -9.41 10.24 -32.01
C LEU A 113 -8.12 10.58 -32.78
N LEU A 114 -7.05 9.78 -32.62
CA LEU A 114 -5.76 10.01 -33.26
C LEU A 114 -5.83 10.05 -34.79
N PHE A 115 -6.65 9.21 -35.40
CA PHE A 115 -6.72 9.05 -36.87
C PHE A 115 -7.96 9.66 -37.50
N GLY A 116 -8.98 10.00 -36.71
CA GLY A 116 -10.24 10.56 -37.22
C GLY A 116 -10.21 12.06 -37.45
N THR A 117 -9.16 12.76 -36.99
CA THR A 117 -9.03 14.21 -37.12
C THR A 117 -7.60 14.61 -37.45
N GLU A 118 -7.41 15.71 -38.17
CA GLU A 118 -6.08 16.27 -38.42
C GLU A 118 -5.50 17.01 -37.20
N ARG A 119 -6.32 17.22 -36.17
CA ARG A 119 -5.97 17.94 -34.93
C ARG A 119 -4.77 17.33 -34.20
N TYR A 120 -4.54 16.03 -34.37
CA TYR A 120 -3.44 15.30 -33.74
C TYR A 120 -2.37 14.87 -34.72
N SER A 121 -2.30 15.49 -35.89
CA SER A 121 -1.44 15.04 -36.98
C SER A 121 0.05 14.99 -36.59
N ALA A 122 0.55 15.88 -35.74
CA ALA A 122 1.95 15.84 -35.30
C ALA A 122 2.21 14.65 -34.37
N LEU A 123 1.25 14.29 -33.51
CA LEU A 123 1.30 13.11 -32.64
C LEU A 123 1.10 11.80 -33.44
N ALA A 124 0.11 11.76 -34.33
CA ALA A 124 -0.19 10.59 -35.15
C ALA A 124 0.96 10.23 -36.12
N ARG A 125 1.69 11.23 -36.64
CA ARG A 125 2.89 11.01 -37.48
C ARG A 125 4.03 10.29 -36.77
N GLN A 126 4.00 10.22 -35.45
CA GLN A 126 5.01 9.53 -34.65
C GLN A 126 4.78 8.02 -34.62
N LEU A 127 3.60 7.57 -35.05
CA LEU A 127 3.27 6.17 -35.20
C LEU A 127 3.79 5.65 -36.53
N SER A 128 4.50 4.54 -36.48
CA SER A 128 4.98 3.84 -37.66
C SER A 128 3.86 2.97 -38.22
N ILE A 129 3.05 3.48 -39.15
CA ILE A 129 1.95 2.73 -39.77
C ILE A 129 2.26 2.45 -41.25
N GLY A 130 1.89 1.27 -41.74
CA GLY A 130 1.76 1.05 -43.18
C GLY A 130 1.30 -0.36 -43.52
N ILE A 131 1.62 -0.84 -44.72
CA ILE A 131 1.16 -2.14 -45.22
C ILE A 131 1.82 -3.27 -44.42
N PRO A 132 1.07 -4.33 -44.04
CA PRO A 132 1.62 -5.52 -43.38
C PRO A 132 2.79 -6.11 -44.18
N SER A 133 3.93 -6.33 -43.52
CA SER A 133 5.08 -7.03 -44.09
C SER A 133 5.03 -8.52 -43.74
N THR A 134 5.43 -9.39 -44.66
CA THR A 134 5.45 -10.87 -44.49
C THR A 134 6.62 -11.39 -43.64
N GLY A 135 7.44 -10.52 -43.05
CA GLY A 135 8.57 -10.91 -42.21
C GLY A 135 8.13 -11.31 -40.80
N ALA A 136 8.86 -12.24 -40.19
CA ALA A 136 8.66 -12.61 -38.79
C ALA A 136 8.91 -11.40 -37.86
N PRO A 137 8.07 -11.20 -36.83
CA PRO A 137 8.20 -10.06 -35.93
C PRO A 137 9.54 -10.13 -35.19
N LYS A 138 10.37 -9.09 -35.30
CA LYS A 138 11.58 -9.00 -34.47
C LYS A 138 11.18 -8.50 -33.07
N ALA A 139 11.61 -9.23 -32.04
CA ALA A 139 11.47 -8.80 -30.66
C ALA A 139 12.28 -7.51 -30.44
N TRP A 140 11.61 -6.36 -30.41
CA TRP A 140 12.24 -5.07 -30.15
C TRP A 140 12.04 -4.64 -28.70
N ASP A 141 13.00 -3.86 -28.23
CA ASP A 141 12.93 -3.15 -26.97
C ASP A 141 11.82 -2.07 -27.04
N ASN A 142 10.61 -2.45 -26.63
CA ASN A 142 9.44 -1.56 -26.60
C ASN A 142 9.54 -0.48 -25.49
N ASN A 143 10.72 -0.25 -24.90
CA ASN A 143 10.90 0.68 -23.80
C ASN A 143 11.25 2.10 -24.27
N GLN A 144 10.64 2.52 -25.38
CA GLN A 144 10.80 3.87 -25.90
C GLN A 144 9.50 4.41 -26.51
N GLY A 145 9.33 5.72 -26.47
CA GLY A 145 8.16 6.37 -27.03
C GLY A 145 8.05 7.84 -26.65
N ILE A 146 6.96 8.47 -27.07
CA ILE A 146 6.69 9.87 -26.78
C ILE A 146 5.99 9.98 -25.45
N ARG A 147 6.55 10.79 -24.56
CA ARG A 147 5.97 11.06 -23.26
C ARG A 147 4.67 11.85 -23.39
N LEU A 148 3.58 11.25 -22.94
CA LEU A 148 2.26 11.89 -22.89
C LEU A 148 2.08 12.64 -21.57
N LYS A 149 2.27 11.93 -20.45
CA LYS A 149 1.96 12.44 -19.11
C LYS A 149 2.87 11.84 -18.04
N SER A 150 3.12 12.60 -16.99
CA SER A 150 3.96 12.24 -15.84
C SER A 150 3.11 11.69 -14.70
N PHE A 151 3.59 10.65 -14.01
CA PHE A 151 2.96 10.05 -12.84
C PHE A 151 4.04 9.73 -11.78
N GLY A 152 4.48 10.76 -11.07
CA GLY A 152 5.57 10.66 -10.09
C GLY A 152 6.88 10.25 -10.78
N LEU A 153 7.40 9.07 -10.42
CA LEU A 153 8.63 8.50 -10.98
C LEU A 153 8.43 7.88 -12.37
N THR A 154 7.19 7.53 -12.71
CA THR A 154 6.84 6.88 -13.98
C THR A 154 6.25 7.89 -14.95
N CYS A 155 6.21 7.54 -16.23
CA CYS A 155 5.51 8.32 -17.24
C CYS A 155 4.75 7.43 -18.22
N ALA A 156 3.58 7.91 -18.65
CA ALA A 156 2.81 7.30 -19.72
C ALA A 156 3.41 7.72 -21.05
N VAL A 157 3.71 6.74 -21.90
CA VAL A 157 4.23 6.95 -23.25
C VAL A 157 3.34 6.32 -24.29
N LEU A 158 3.34 6.92 -25.49
CA LEU A 158 2.86 6.30 -26.72
C LEU A 158 4.07 5.79 -27.50
N THR A 159 4.17 4.48 -27.69
CA THR A 159 5.24 3.90 -28.50
C THR A 159 4.96 4.13 -29.99
N PRO A 160 6.00 4.12 -30.85
CA PRO A 160 5.82 4.17 -32.30
C PRO A 160 4.93 3.04 -32.86
N TYR A 161 4.73 1.98 -32.09
CA TYR A 161 3.95 0.79 -32.44
C TYR A 161 2.50 0.83 -31.96
N GLY A 162 2.01 2.01 -31.56
CA GLY A 162 0.63 2.24 -31.12
C GLY A 162 0.34 1.82 -29.68
N GLU A 163 1.35 1.39 -28.91
CA GLU A 163 1.13 0.91 -27.56
C GLU A 163 1.19 2.06 -26.54
N PHE A 164 0.21 2.11 -25.64
CA PHE A 164 0.26 2.95 -24.44
C PHE A 164 0.90 2.15 -23.31
N ARG A 165 1.94 2.68 -22.65
CA ARG A 165 2.60 1.97 -21.54
C ARG A 165 3.26 2.91 -20.55
N PHE A 166 3.55 2.39 -19.36
CA PHE A 166 4.33 3.08 -18.34
C PHE A 166 5.82 2.75 -18.47
N LEU A 167 6.65 3.79 -18.49
CA LEU A 167 8.11 3.68 -18.43
C LEU A 167 8.67 4.49 -17.26
N ASP A 168 9.74 3.95 -16.67
CA ASP A 168 10.66 4.69 -15.82
C ASP A 168 11.72 5.34 -16.71
N PRO A 169 11.72 6.67 -16.86
CA PRO A 169 12.60 7.34 -17.83
C PRO A 169 14.06 7.23 -17.37
N ALA A 170 14.96 6.85 -18.29
CA ALA A 170 16.40 6.84 -18.02
C ALA A 170 16.93 8.26 -17.74
N GLN A 171 16.29 9.28 -18.33
CA GLN A 171 16.64 10.70 -18.21
C GLN A 171 15.68 11.43 -17.26
N LYS A 172 16.24 12.06 -16.21
CA LYS A 172 15.46 12.64 -15.10
C LYS A 172 14.76 13.98 -15.41
N ASN A 173 15.09 14.64 -16.52
CA ASN A 173 14.56 15.98 -16.88
C ASN A 173 13.74 16.01 -18.17
N THR A 174 13.08 14.91 -18.52
CA THR A 174 12.21 14.86 -19.70
C THR A 174 10.88 15.54 -19.40
N VAL A 175 10.23 16.10 -20.42
CA VAL A 175 8.91 16.73 -20.33
C VAL A 175 7.93 16.11 -21.33
N THR A 176 6.65 16.45 -21.24
CA THR A 176 5.65 16.01 -22.22
C THR A 176 6.07 16.39 -23.64
N GLY A 177 5.89 15.46 -24.58
CA GLY A 177 6.29 15.58 -25.97
C GLY A 177 7.73 15.17 -26.26
N ASP A 178 8.56 14.93 -25.25
CA ASP A 178 9.90 14.41 -25.47
C ASP A 178 9.84 12.91 -25.83
N PHE A 179 10.72 12.50 -26.74
CA PHE A 179 10.97 11.09 -27.01
C PHE A 179 11.90 10.54 -25.93
N ILE A 180 11.47 9.49 -25.24
CA ILE A 180 12.18 8.95 -24.08
C ILE A 180 12.46 7.47 -24.26
N THR A 181 13.56 7.02 -23.65
CA THR A 181 13.90 5.61 -23.45
C THR A 181 13.93 5.33 -21.94
N GLY A 182 13.61 4.10 -21.54
CA GLY A 182 13.50 3.75 -20.13
C GLY A 182 13.42 2.25 -19.87
N SER A 183 13.05 1.89 -18.64
CA SER A 183 12.68 0.51 -18.29
C SER A 183 11.17 0.40 -18.07
N PRO A 184 10.59 -0.81 -18.18
CA PRO A 184 9.20 -1.03 -17.81
C PRO A 184 8.96 -0.60 -16.36
N ALA A 185 7.93 0.20 -16.11
CA ALA A 185 7.62 0.67 -14.77
C ALA A 185 7.27 -0.49 -13.82
N LEU A 186 8.10 -0.72 -12.80
CA LEU A 186 7.88 -1.76 -11.79
C LEU A 186 6.69 -1.42 -10.87
N LEU A 187 6.53 -0.13 -10.56
CA LEU A 187 5.53 0.39 -9.63
C LEU A 187 4.48 1.22 -10.37
N LYS A 188 3.31 0.62 -10.64
CA LYS A 188 2.17 1.35 -11.22
C LYS A 188 1.62 2.38 -10.21
N PRO A 189 1.14 3.55 -10.64
CA PRO A 189 0.74 4.65 -9.72
C PRO A 189 -0.34 4.28 -8.69
N LYS A 190 -1.24 3.33 -9.00
CA LYS A 190 -2.24 2.86 -8.02
C LYS A 190 -1.63 2.04 -6.88
N ARG A 191 -0.52 1.32 -7.14
CA ARG A 191 0.14 0.47 -6.14
C ARG A 191 0.91 1.29 -5.12
N THR A 192 1.47 2.44 -5.51
CA THR A 192 2.18 3.34 -4.58
C THR A 192 1.23 4.00 -3.60
N LEU A 193 0.02 4.39 -4.04
CA LEU A 193 -1.01 4.96 -3.16
C LEU A 193 -1.52 3.93 -2.14
N ALA A 194 -1.78 2.70 -2.57
CA ALA A 194 -2.18 1.61 -1.67
C ALA A 194 -1.09 1.30 -0.63
N LEU A 195 0.18 1.29 -1.04
CA LEU A 195 1.31 1.07 -0.13
C LEU A 195 1.40 2.20 0.90
N GLY A 196 1.26 3.46 0.48
CA GLY A 196 1.24 4.61 1.38
C GLY A 196 0.13 4.52 2.44
N ALA A 197 -1.08 4.11 2.03
CA ALA A 197 -2.20 3.90 2.94
C ALA A 197 -1.92 2.76 3.96
N LEU A 198 -1.30 1.68 3.51
CA LEU A 198 -0.90 0.57 4.39
C LEU A 198 0.12 1.01 5.44
N VAL A 199 1.15 1.76 5.04
CA VAL A 199 2.14 2.31 5.99
C VAL A 199 1.46 3.21 7.02
N LEU A 200 0.54 4.06 6.58
CA LEU A 200 -0.18 4.97 7.48
C LEU A 200 -1.07 4.22 8.48
N LEU A 201 -1.71 3.13 8.06
CA LEU A 201 -2.46 2.24 8.95
C LEU A 201 -1.57 1.54 9.99
N ILE A 202 -0.36 1.10 9.60
CA ILE A 202 0.61 0.50 10.52
C ILE A 202 1.09 1.54 11.54
N LEU A 203 1.40 2.77 11.10
CA LEU A 203 1.81 3.84 12.01
C LEU A 203 0.68 4.21 12.99
N ALA A 204 -0.56 4.29 12.51
CA ALA A 204 -1.72 4.55 13.37
C ALA A 204 -1.94 3.43 14.40
N SER A 205 -1.80 2.16 14.00
CA SER A 205 -1.96 1.03 14.93
C SER A 205 -0.85 0.99 15.98
N LEU A 206 0.40 1.28 15.61
CA LEU A 206 1.53 1.42 16.54
C LEU A 206 1.32 2.57 17.52
N PHE A 207 0.80 3.71 17.05
CA PHE A 207 0.48 4.85 17.91
C PHE A 207 -0.60 4.50 18.93
N VAL A 208 -1.71 3.89 18.48
CA VAL A 208 -2.79 3.43 19.35
C VAL A 208 -2.28 2.38 20.34
N PHE A 209 -1.47 1.43 19.89
CA PHE A 209 -0.86 0.42 20.76
C PHE A 209 0.03 1.05 21.82
N SER A 210 0.92 1.97 21.45
CA SER A 210 1.80 2.68 22.37
C SER A 210 1.01 3.49 23.40
N TYR A 211 -0.04 4.19 22.97
CA TYR A 211 -0.92 4.94 23.86
C TYR A 211 -1.57 4.03 24.91
N PHE A 212 -2.15 2.90 24.49
CA PHE A 212 -2.77 1.94 25.42
C PHE A 212 -1.76 1.18 26.28
N PHE A 213 -0.53 0.99 25.80
CA PHE A 213 0.51 0.29 26.54
C PHE A 213 1.04 1.14 27.71
N ASN A 214 1.10 2.46 27.54
CA ASN A 214 1.64 3.38 28.55
C ASN A 214 0.60 3.89 29.56
N GLN A 215 -0.68 3.53 29.41
CA GLN A 215 -1.71 3.92 30.37
C GLN A 215 -1.73 2.99 31.58
N GLU A 216 -1.77 3.59 32.77
CA GLU A 216 -2.00 2.89 34.04
C GLU A 216 -3.47 2.47 34.13
N ALA A 217 -3.72 1.16 34.22
CA ALA A 217 -5.07 0.60 34.27
C ALA A 217 -5.35 -0.20 35.54
N ARG A 218 -4.31 -0.71 36.21
CA ARG A 218 -4.42 -1.52 37.42
C ARG A 218 -3.30 -1.16 38.39
N SER A 219 -3.54 -1.17 39.69
CA SER A 219 -2.50 -0.91 40.68
C SER A 219 -2.61 -1.80 41.92
N VAL A 220 -1.46 -2.17 42.48
CA VAL A 220 -1.35 -2.98 43.70
C VAL A 220 -0.33 -2.34 44.62
N THR A 221 -0.65 -2.28 45.91
CA THR A 221 0.25 -1.81 46.95
C THR A 221 0.61 -2.96 47.88
N LEU A 222 1.91 -3.13 48.12
CA LEU A 222 2.45 -3.99 49.16
C LEU A 222 2.51 -3.21 50.47
N LEU A 223 1.87 -3.75 51.51
CA LEU A 223 1.84 -3.25 52.88
C LEU A 223 2.67 -4.17 53.78
N GLY A 224 3.52 -3.58 54.62
CA GLY A 224 4.46 -4.28 55.51
C GLY A 224 5.62 -3.38 55.91
N GLU A 225 6.77 -3.96 56.27
CA GLU A 225 7.98 -3.19 56.61
C GLU A 225 8.60 -2.46 55.40
N THR A 226 8.39 -3.01 54.20
CA THR A 226 8.81 -2.40 52.92
C THR A 226 7.57 -2.17 52.06
N GLU A 227 7.15 -0.91 51.92
CA GLU A 227 5.91 -0.54 51.23
C GLU A 227 6.20 0.03 49.83
N ALA A 228 5.50 -0.51 48.83
CA ALA A 228 5.63 -0.08 47.45
C ALA A 228 4.31 -0.23 46.70
N THR A 229 4.06 0.69 45.77
CA THR A 229 2.90 0.69 44.86
C THR A 229 3.36 0.45 43.43
N PHE A 230 2.72 -0.50 42.75
CA PHE A 230 3.02 -0.90 41.38
C PHE A 230 1.83 -0.60 40.47
N HIS A 231 2.08 0.07 39.35
CA HIS A 231 1.08 0.43 38.36
C HIS A 231 1.28 -0.39 37.09
N PHE A 232 0.25 -1.12 36.70
CA PHE A 232 0.24 -2.00 35.54
C PHE A 232 -0.71 -1.46 34.47
N ASN A 233 -0.37 -1.70 33.20
CA ASN A 233 -1.25 -1.41 32.07
C ASN A 233 -2.34 -2.48 31.93
N ARG A 234 -3.24 -2.28 30.97
CA ARG A 234 -4.35 -3.22 30.65
C ARG A 234 -3.88 -4.63 30.29
N PHE A 235 -2.61 -4.79 29.91
CA PHE A 235 -1.99 -6.07 29.55
C PHE A 235 -1.26 -6.74 30.72
N GLY A 236 -1.34 -6.17 31.94
CA GLY A 236 -0.66 -6.70 33.12
C GLY A 236 0.86 -6.48 33.10
N ARG A 237 1.34 -5.49 32.33
CA ARG A 237 2.75 -5.10 32.28
C ARG A 237 2.99 -3.87 33.13
N LEU A 238 4.11 -3.85 33.84
CA LEU A 238 4.50 -2.77 34.73
C LEU A 238 4.81 -1.49 33.94
N VAL A 239 4.11 -0.42 34.27
CA VAL A 239 4.26 0.94 33.72
C VAL A 239 5.14 1.78 34.65
N SER A 240 4.85 1.75 35.94
CA SER A 240 5.57 2.52 36.96
C SER A 240 5.53 1.82 38.33
N ALA A 241 6.54 2.08 39.16
CA ALA A 241 6.60 1.59 40.54
C ALA A 241 7.10 2.73 41.45
N SER A 242 6.48 2.89 42.62
CA SER A 242 6.82 3.94 43.58
C SER A 242 6.90 3.39 45.00
N GLY A 243 7.91 3.84 45.75
CA GLY A 243 8.11 3.39 47.13
C GLY A 243 7.33 4.28 48.07
N THR A 244 6.44 3.69 48.88
CA THR A 244 5.58 4.43 49.81
C THR A 244 6.35 4.84 51.06
N ASN A 245 7.33 4.02 51.49
CA ASN A 245 8.20 4.30 52.64
C ASN A 245 9.70 4.30 52.28
N ALA A 246 10.58 4.59 53.25
CA ALA A 246 12.02 4.73 53.01
C ALA A 246 12.67 3.43 52.51
N SER A 247 12.30 2.28 53.07
CA SER A 247 12.74 0.95 52.63
C SER A 247 12.27 0.63 51.22
N GLY A 248 11.00 0.89 50.89
CA GLY A 248 10.46 0.70 49.54
C GLY A 248 11.15 1.59 48.50
N LYS A 249 11.44 2.85 48.82
CA LYS A 249 12.21 3.74 47.94
C LYS A 249 13.63 3.25 47.72
N ALA A 250 14.29 2.70 48.75
CA ALA A 250 15.63 2.15 48.65
C ALA A 250 15.67 0.95 47.69
N VAL A 251 14.74 0.00 47.83
CA VAL A 251 14.64 -1.17 46.92
C VAL A 251 14.47 -0.71 45.47
N LEU A 252 13.54 0.21 45.21
CA LEU A 252 13.19 0.63 43.85
C LEU A 252 14.25 1.51 43.16
N LYS A 253 15.19 2.10 43.90
CA LYS A 253 16.17 3.07 43.35
C LYS A 253 17.04 2.50 42.24
N ASP A 254 17.40 1.22 42.32
CA ASP A 254 18.28 0.56 41.34
C ASP A 254 17.57 -0.55 40.53
N LEU A 255 16.23 -0.53 40.47
CA LEU A 255 15.47 -1.54 39.73
C LEU A 255 14.86 -0.96 38.45
N VAL A 256 15.24 -1.54 37.31
CA VAL A 256 14.59 -1.30 36.03
C VAL A 256 13.39 -2.24 35.90
N TYR A 257 12.21 -1.66 36.02
CA TYR A 257 10.95 -2.39 36.15
C TYR A 257 10.08 -2.44 34.88
N SER A 258 10.53 -1.83 33.78
CA SER A 258 9.72 -1.73 32.56
C SER A 258 9.36 -3.10 31.97
N ASP A 259 8.08 -3.28 31.61
CA ASP A 259 7.54 -4.42 30.83
C ASP A 259 7.59 -5.81 31.50
N LYS A 260 7.69 -5.87 32.84
CA LYS A 260 7.55 -7.14 33.57
C LYS A 260 6.09 -7.43 33.91
N LYS A 261 5.72 -8.71 33.91
CA LYS A 261 4.41 -9.18 34.41
C LYS A 261 4.31 -8.97 35.92
N VAL A 262 3.08 -9.02 36.46
CA VAL A 262 2.79 -8.89 37.91
C VAL A 262 3.64 -9.85 38.74
N ASP A 263 3.56 -11.16 38.45
CA ASP A 263 4.36 -12.22 39.09
C ASP A 263 5.85 -11.90 39.16
N SER A 264 6.49 -11.68 38.00
CA SER A 264 7.94 -11.44 37.93
C SER A 264 8.37 -10.12 38.58
N THR A 265 7.51 -9.11 38.54
CA THR A 265 7.73 -7.82 39.20
C THR A 265 7.84 -8.00 40.70
N LEU A 266 6.82 -8.64 41.29
CA LEU A 266 6.72 -8.83 42.72
C LEU A 266 7.83 -9.76 43.21
N ALA A 267 8.13 -10.82 42.45
CA ALA A 267 9.23 -11.73 42.76
C ALA A 267 10.59 -10.99 42.88
N LEU A 268 10.93 -10.17 41.88
CA LEU A 268 12.18 -9.40 41.88
C LEU A 268 12.22 -8.35 42.99
N PHE A 269 11.08 -7.72 43.29
CA PHE A 269 10.99 -6.79 44.42
C PHE A 269 11.30 -7.48 45.75
N LEU A 270 10.66 -8.63 46.02
CA LEU A 270 10.87 -9.39 47.25
C LEU A 270 12.31 -9.92 47.36
N GLU A 271 12.84 -10.47 46.27
CA GLU A 271 14.22 -10.97 46.23
C GLU A 271 15.22 -9.87 46.64
N LYS A 272 15.07 -8.67 46.06
CA LYS A 272 15.97 -7.55 46.36
C LYS A 272 15.75 -6.98 47.76
N ALA A 273 14.50 -6.87 48.22
CA ALA A 273 14.20 -6.41 49.58
C ALA A 273 14.83 -7.32 50.65
N VAL A 274 14.80 -8.64 50.45
CA VAL A 274 15.45 -9.61 51.35
C VAL A 274 16.98 -9.53 51.23
N LYS A 275 17.52 -9.45 50.01
CA LYS A 275 18.98 -9.37 49.77
C LYS A 275 19.62 -8.13 50.41
N GLU A 276 18.90 -7.01 50.40
CA GLU A 276 19.35 -5.74 51.02
C GLU A 276 19.06 -5.67 52.53
N LYS A 277 18.52 -6.75 53.12
CA LYS A 277 18.12 -6.82 54.55
C LYS A 277 17.09 -5.76 54.95
N LEU A 278 16.33 -5.24 53.99
CA LEU A 278 15.23 -4.31 54.21
C LEU A 278 13.92 -5.03 54.55
N LEU A 279 13.86 -6.33 54.25
CA LEU A 279 12.78 -7.24 54.63
C LEU A 279 13.35 -8.48 55.34
N PRO A 280 13.00 -8.74 56.62
CA PRO A 280 13.39 -9.94 57.34
C PRO A 280 12.80 -11.21 56.70
N GLN A 281 13.55 -12.31 56.77
CA GLN A 281 13.02 -13.63 56.40
C GLN A 281 11.91 -14.04 57.37
N GLY A 282 10.85 -14.69 56.87
CA GLY A 282 9.69 -15.06 57.70
C GLY A 282 8.62 -13.98 57.86
N SER A 283 8.79 -12.80 57.23
CA SER A 283 7.83 -11.69 57.37
C SER A 283 6.45 -12.02 56.76
N GLU A 284 5.39 -11.54 57.43
CA GLU A 284 4.04 -11.49 56.85
C GLU A 284 3.85 -10.17 56.07
N LEU A 285 3.41 -10.27 54.83
CA LEU A 285 3.18 -9.15 53.92
C LEU A 285 1.74 -9.19 53.40
N THR A 286 1.14 -8.01 53.20
CA THR A 286 -0.21 -7.90 52.63
C THR A 286 -0.18 -7.11 51.32
N LEU A 287 -0.65 -7.70 50.23
CA LEU A 287 -0.90 -7.02 48.96
C LEU A 287 -2.36 -6.58 48.89
N VAL A 288 -2.59 -5.30 48.63
CA VAL A 288 -3.92 -4.72 48.46
C VAL A 288 -4.05 -4.17 47.04
N VAL A 289 -5.07 -4.63 46.31
CA VAL A 289 -5.43 -4.05 45.01
C VAL A 289 -6.10 -2.70 45.23
N LEU A 290 -5.52 -1.63 44.67
CA LEU A 290 -6.06 -0.27 44.78
C LEU A 290 -6.96 0.10 43.59
N ASN A 291 -6.60 -0.35 42.39
CA ASN A 291 -7.33 -0.02 41.17
C ASN A 291 -7.31 -1.17 40.17
N GLY A 292 -8.39 -1.30 39.39
CA GLY A 292 -8.56 -2.35 38.39
C GLY A 292 -8.88 -3.72 38.97
N ARG A 293 -9.04 -4.71 38.10
CA ARG A 293 -9.28 -6.11 38.46
C ARG A 293 -8.04 -6.94 38.16
N PHE A 294 -7.53 -7.63 39.17
CA PHE A 294 -6.52 -8.66 39.01
C PHE A 294 -7.17 -10.04 39.08
N ARG A 295 -6.62 -11.00 38.35
CA ARG A 295 -7.05 -12.38 38.46
C ARG A 295 -6.12 -13.14 39.40
N PRO A 296 -6.60 -14.22 40.07
CA PRO A 296 -5.74 -15.04 40.90
C PRO A 296 -4.47 -15.54 40.19
N GLU A 297 -4.59 -15.87 38.90
CA GLU A 297 -3.48 -16.35 38.08
C GLU A 297 -2.34 -15.32 37.94
N ASP A 298 -2.63 -14.02 38.07
CA ASP A 298 -1.62 -12.96 37.98
C ASP A 298 -0.57 -13.05 39.12
N PHE A 299 -0.92 -13.72 40.22
CA PHE A 299 -0.09 -13.88 41.43
C PHE A 299 0.36 -15.32 41.69
N GLN A 300 -0.07 -16.28 40.88
CA GLN A 300 0.23 -17.71 41.08
C GLN A 300 1.42 -18.18 40.24
N GLY A 301 2.14 -17.28 39.58
CA GLY A 301 3.30 -17.64 38.77
C GLY A 301 4.45 -18.24 39.58
N ASP A 302 5.27 -19.02 38.88
CA ASP A 302 6.36 -19.78 39.50
C ASP A 302 7.42 -18.88 40.13
N ALA A 303 7.66 -17.68 39.58
CA ALA A 303 8.68 -16.78 40.08
C ALA A 303 8.32 -16.26 41.48
N LEU A 304 7.09 -15.75 41.66
CA LEU A 304 6.64 -15.25 42.95
C LEU A 304 6.54 -16.39 43.97
N GLN A 305 5.99 -17.54 43.58
CA GLN A 305 5.93 -18.70 44.48
C GLN A 305 7.31 -19.17 44.93
N SER A 306 8.28 -19.22 44.02
CA SER A 306 9.65 -19.64 44.33
C SER A 306 10.30 -18.69 45.33
N GLN A 307 10.15 -17.37 45.16
CA GLN A 307 10.72 -16.38 46.07
C GLN A 307 10.06 -16.40 47.45
N VAL A 308 8.72 -16.53 47.50
CA VAL A 308 7.98 -16.64 48.76
C VAL A 308 8.42 -17.89 49.54
N ARG A 309 8.58 -19.04 48.87
CA ARG A 309 9.06 -20.28 49.49
C ARG A 309 10.52 -20.19 49.93
N ALA A 310 11.41 -19.69 49.08
CA ALA A 310 12.84 -19.59 49.35
C ALA A 310 13.15 -18.74 50.59
N HIS A 311 12.38 -17.68 50.82
CA HIS A 311 12.57 -16.75 51.92
C HIS A 311 11.59 -16.93 53.09
N ARG A 312 10.79 -18.02 53.07
CA ARG A 312 9.78 -18.36 54.10
C ARG A 312 8.78 -17.23 54.36
N LEU A 313 8.48 -16.43 53.34
CA LEU A 313 7.57 -15.30 53.46
C LEU A 313 6.11 -15.79 53.48
N THR A 314 5.22 -15.03 54.10
CA THR A 314 3.77 -15.24 53.98
C THR A 314 3.15 -14.03 53.30
N LEU A 315 2.57 -14.21 52.12
CA LEU A 315 1.94 -13.12 51.36
C LEU A 315 0.42 -13.31 51.37
N ARG A 316 -0.31 -12.35 51.93
CA ARG A 316 -1.78 -12.29 51.86
C ARG A 316 -2.18 -11.30 50.79
N ILE A 317 -2.95 -11.72 49.80
CA ILE A 317 -3.35 -10.88 48.66
C ILE A 317 -4.85 -10.65 48.76
N ASN A 318 -5.27 -9.40 48.86
CA ASN A 318 -6.67 -9.00 48.83
C ASN A 318 -7.00 -8.40 47.46
N LEU A 319 -7.84 -9.08 46.70
CA LEU A 319 -8.21 -8.71 45.33
C LEU A 319 -9.29 -7.61 45.27
N GLY A 320 -9.80 -7.16 46.42
CA GLY A 320 -10.78 -6.06 46.52
C GLY A 320 -12.23 -6.46 46.23
N ASP A 321 -12.47 -7.64 45.68
CA ASP A 321 -13.80 -8.23 45.43
C ASP A 321 -14.27 -9.18 46.55
N GLY A 322 -13.56 -9.18 47.68
CA GLY A 322 -13.76 -10.12 48.79
C GLY A 322 -12.95 -11.41 48.66
N THR A 323 -12.28 -11.64 47.52
CA THR A 323 -11.39 -12.78 47.33
C THR A 323 -10.03 -12.51 47.97
N SER A 324 -9.55 -13.46 48.77
CA SER A 324 -8.20 -13.43 49.35
C SER A 324 -7.39 -14.65 48.95
N LEU A 325 -6.12 -14.43 48.57
CA LEU A 325 -5.16 -15.49 48.30
C LEU A 325 -4.07 -15.48 49.36
N ARG A 326 -3.50 -16.65 49.65
CA ARG A 326 -2.36 -16.79 50.55
C ARG A 326 -1.24 -17.53 49.83
N LEU A 327 -0.05 -16.95 49.80
CA LEU A 327 1.18 -17.60 49.35
C LEU A 327 2.09 -17.90 50.54
N PRO A 328 2.86 -19.02 50.52
CA PRO A 328 2.93 -19.99 49.42
C PRO A 328 1.65 -20.85 49.34
N LEU A 329 1.25 -21.22 48.12
CA LEU A 329 0.17 -22.18 47.93
C LEU A 329 0.59 -23.54 48.53
N PRO A 330 -0.34 -24.29 49.16
CA PRO A 330 -0.06 -25.64 49.62
C PRO A 330 0.47 -26.49 48.46
N ALA A 331 1.44 -27.37 48.76
CA ALA A 331 1.95 -28.29 47.76
C ALA A 331 0.79 -29.16 47.24
N PRO A 332 0.74 -29.45 45.92
CA PRO A 332 -0.31 -30.29 45.33
C PRO A 332 -0.34 -31.70 45.91
#